data_AF-A0A8T0BKQ3-F1
#
_entry.id   AF-A0A8T0BKQ3-F1
#
_cell.length_a   1.000
_cell.length_b   1.000
_cell.length_c   1.000
_cell.angle_alpha   90.00
_cell.angle_beta   90.00
_cell.angle_gamma   90.00
#
_symmetry.space_group_name_H-M   'P 1'
#
loop_
_entity.id
_entity.type
_entity.pdbx_description
1 polymer ?
#
loop_
_entity_poly.entity_id
_entity_poly.type
_entity_poly.pdbx_seq_one_letter_code
_entity_poly.pdbx_strand_id
1 'polypeptide(L)'
;MFRDVFRPVTGSRSQERWGNRFSRPPSRHEKSLGLLTTKFVTLLQEAKDGVLDLKAAADTLAVRQKRRIYDITNVLEGIGLIEKKSKNSIQWK
;
A
#
# COMPACT_ATOMS: atom_id res chain seq x y z
N MET A 1 -50.80 -47.11 8.94
CA MET A 1 -49.97 -46.00 9.44
C MET A 1 -48.91 -45.76 8.38
N PHE A 2 -48.84 -44.70 7.59
CA PHE A 2 -49.45 -43.36 7.63
C PHE A 2 -49.75 -42.92 6.19
N ARG A 3 -50.89 -42.24 6.03
CA ARG A 3 -51.32 -41.54 4.82
C ARG A 3 -50.59 -40.21 4.70
N ASP A 4 -50.32 -39.81 3.46
CA ASP A 4 -50.40 -38.46 2.90
C ASP A 4 -50.00 -37.26 3.79
N VAL A 5 -48.87 -36.61 3.47
CA VAL A 5 -48.80 -35.12 3.49
C VAL A 5 -47.80 -34.64 2.44
N PHE A 6 -48.23 -34.52 1.18
CA PHE A 6 -47.72 -33.46 0.31
C PHE A 6 -48.56 -32.20 0.57
N ARG A 7 -47.93 -31.12 1.01
CA ARG A 7 -48.43 -29.74 0.85
C ARG A 7 -47.31 -28.84 0.35
N PRO A 8 -47.61 -27.89 -0.56
CA PRO A 8 -46.61 -27.01 -1.17
C PRO A 8 -46.28 -25.86 -0.22
N VAL A 9 -45.00 -25.57 -0.03
CA VAL A 9 -44.56 -24.29 0.53
C VAL A 9 -44.57 -23.27 -0.61
N THR A 10 -45.60 -22.41 -0.63
CA THR A 10 -45.52 -21.08 -1.21
C THR A 10 -45.00 -20.15 -0.12
N GLY A 11 -43.71 -19.87 -0.15
CA GLY A 11 -43.06 -18.92 0.76
C GLY A 11 -42.09 -18.08 -0.04
N SER A 12 -42.47 -16.83 -0.28
CA SER A 12 -41.68 -15.79 -0.93
C SER A 12 -40.28 -15.74 -0.30
N ARG A 13 -39.28 -16.22 -1.05
CA ARG A 13 -37.87 -16.21 -0.66
C ARG A 13 -37.37 -14.77 -0.73
N SER A 14 -37.56 -14.03 0.36
CA SER A 14 -36.87 -12.76 0.59
C SER A 14 -35.38 -13.05 0.65
N GLN A 15 -34.69 -12.81 -0.48
CA GLN A 15 -33.24 -12.80 -0.56
C GLN A 15 -32.70 -11.79 0.45
N GLU A 16 -32.05 -12.28 1.50
CA GLU A 16 -31.16 -11.50 2.33
C GLU A 16 -30.12 -10.83 1.44
N ARG A 17 -30.24 -9.51 1.27
CA ARG A 17 -29.19 -8.67 0.69
C ARG A 17 -28.05 -8.57 1.71
N TRP A 18 -27.20 -9.59 1.75
CA TRP A 18 -25.83 -9.40 2.20
C TRP A 18 -25.13 -8.56 1.12
N GLY A 19 -25.31 -7.24 1.24
CA GLY A 19 -24.57 -6.28 0.44
C GLY A 19 -23.08 -6.46 0.72
N ASN A 20 -22.41 -7.18 -0.18
CA ASN A 20 -20.96 -7.28 -0.23
C ASN A 20 -20.37 -5.88 -0.45
N ARG A 21 -20.17 -5.16 0.66
CA ARG A 21 -19.09 -4.17 0.76
C ARG A 21 -17.77 -4.90 0.99
N PHE A 22 -17.45 -5.86 0.11
CA PHE A 22 -16.06 -6.25 -0.07
C PHE A 22 -15.38 -5.09 -0.78
N SER A 23 -14.91 -4.12 -0.01
CA SER A 23 -13.79 -3.29 -0.42
C SER A 23 -12.74 -4.25 -0.98
N ARG A 24 -12.55 -4.16 -2.29
CA ARG A 24 -11.60 -4.95 -3.05
C ARG A 24 -10.28 -4.94 -2.27
N PRO A 25 -9.71 -6.10 -1.89
CA PRO A 25 -8.50 -6.12 -1.09
C PRO A 25 -7.44 -5.27 -1.78
N PRO A 26 -6.70 -4.41 -1.05
CA PRO A 26 -5.78 -3.46 -1.64
C PRO A 26 -4.84 -4.21 -2.58
N SER A 27 -4.83 -3.77 -3.83
CA SER A 27 -4.13 -4.43 -4.92
C SER A 27 -2.66 -4.59 -4.56
N ARG A 28 -2.06 -5.76 -4.85
CA ARG A 28 -0.61 -5.99 -4.67
C ARG A 28 0.24 -4.87 -5.31
N HIS A 29 -0.28 -4.25 -6.36
CA HIS A 29 0.36 -3.15 -7.06
C HIS A 29 0.52 -1.88 -6.19
N GLU A 30 -0.48 -1.54 -5.38
CA GLU A 30 -0.42 -0.41 -4.42
C GLU A 30 0.69 -0.64 -3.36
N LYS A 31 0.96 -1.92 -3.09
CA LYS A 31 2.04 -2.50 -2.26
C LYS A 31 3.46 -2.42 -2.84
N SER A 32 3.61 -2.11 -4.12
CA SER A 32 4.82 -2.47 -4.86
C SER A 32 6.01 -1.57 -4.55
N LEU A 33 7.21 -2.14 -4.52
CA LEU A 33 8.44 -1.38 -4.35
C LEU A 33 8.64 -0.36 -5.49
N GLY A 34 8.23 -0.71 -6.71
CA GLY A 34 8.28 0.21 -7.86
C GLY A 34 7.46 1.47 -7.62
N LEU A 35 6.20 1.35 -7.18
CA LEU A 35 5.36 2.50 -6.89
C LEU A 35 5.93 3.36 -5.74
N LEU A 36 6.44 2.71 -4.69
CA LEU A 36 7.10 3.41 -3.58
C LEU A 36 8.36 4.15 -4.05
N THR A 37 9.13 3.55 -4.95
CA THR A 37 10.34 4.15 -5.53
C THR A 37 9.99 5.38 -6.35
N THR A 38 8.98 5.29 -7.23
CA THR A 38 8.53 6.42 -8.03
C THR A 38 8.14 7.60 -7.14
N LYS A 39 7.30 7.36 -6.12
CA LYS A 39 6.90 8.41 -5.18
C LYS A 39 8.08 8.95 -4.36
N PHE A 40 9.00 8.09 -3.94
CA PHE A 40 10.19 8.50 -3.18
C PHE A 40 11.08 9.44 -4.01
N VAL A 41 11.30 9.12 -5.29
CA VAL A 41 12.08 9.97 -6.20
C VAL A 41 11.38 11.30 -6.44
N THR A 42 10.06 11.32 -6.60
CA THR A 42 9.29 12.59 -6.69
C THR A 42 9.52 13.46 -5.45
N LEU A 43 9.40 12.89 -4.25
CA LEU A 43 9.67 13.64 -3.01
C LEU A 43 11.10 14.15 -2.92
N LEU A 44 12.07 13.37 -3.38
CA LEU A 44 13.48 13.76 -3.39
C LEU A 44 13.76 14.88 -4.40
N GLN A 45 13.07 14.90 -5.54
CA GLN A 45 13.17 15.98 -6.55
C GLN A 45 12.50 17.28 -6.09
N GLU A 46 11.39 17.18 -5.36
CA GLU A 46 10.68 18.32 -4.79
C GLU A 46 11.36 18.86 -3.51
N ALA A 47 12.25 18.08 -2.90
CA ALA A 47 12.94 18.45 -1.69
C ALA A 47 13.89 19.64 -1.92
N LYS A 48 13.76 20.65 -1.06
CA LYS A 48 14.63 21.83 -1.09
C LYS A 48 16.09 21.41 -0.87
N ASP A 49 16.99 21.99 -1.68
CA ASP A 49 18.43 21.72 -1.67
C ASP A 49 18.79 20.24 -1.96
N GLY A 50 17.84 19.47 -2.51
CA GLY A 50 18.01 18.04 -2.80
C GLY A 50 18.12 17.17 -1.54
N VAL A 51 17.72 17.68 -0.36
CA VAL A 51 17.84 16.99 0.93
C VAL A 51 16.49 16.44 1.37
N LEU A 52 16.37 15.12 1.45
CA LEU A 52 15.13 14.45 1.89
C LEU A 52 15.28 13.89 3.31
N ASP A 53 14.31 14.18 4.17
CA ASP A 53 14.17 13.52 5.47
C ASP A 53 13.45 12.18 5.33
N LEU A 54 14.09 11.12 5.80
CA LEU A 54 13.61 9.74 5.68
C LEU A 54 12.40 9.45 6.56
N LYS A 55 12.20 10.17 7.67
CA LYS A 55 11.01 9.99 8.52
C LYS A 55 9.79 10.59 7.83
N ALA A 56 9.93 11.83 7.36
CA ALA A 56 8.89 12.51 6.59
C ALA A 56 8.52 11.71 5.34
N ALA A 57 9.51 11.25 4.57
CA ALA A 57 9.25 10.41 3.40
C ALA A 57 8.53 9.10 3.76
N ALA A 58 8.88 8.44 4.87
CA ALA A 58 8.21 7.23 5.32
C ALA A 58 6.73 7.48 5.66
N ASP A 59 6.43 8.61 6.29
CA ASP A 59 5.07 9.01 6.65
C ASP A 59 4.25 9.36 5.38
N THR A 60 4.83 10.13 4.46
CA THR A 60 4.19 10.50 3.18
C THR A 60 3.93 9.31 2.28
N LEU A 61 4.86 8.35 2.25
CA LEU A 61 4.72 7.12 1.47
C LEU A 61 3.72 6.12 2.11
N ALA A 62 3.15 6.47 3.26
CA ALA A 62 2.22 5.65 4.04
C ALA A 62 2.71 4.21 4.24
N VAL A 63 4.03 4.05 4.32
CA VAL A 63 4.63 2.72 4.40
C VAL A 63 4.48 2.23 5.82
N ARG A 64 3.55 1.29 6.04
CA ARG A 64 3.39 0.63 7.36
C ARG A 64 4.68 -0.06 7.85
N GLN A 65 5.64 -0.31 6.95
CA GLN A 65 6.90 -1.00 7.22
C GLN A 65 8.10 -0.15 6.77
N LYS A 66 8.81 0.45 7.72
CA LYS A 66 10.03 1.27 7.45
C LYS A 66 11.11 0.54 6.64
N ARG A 67 11.04 -0.79 6.54
CA ARG A 67 11.97 -1.62 5.77
C ARG A 67 12.04 -1.22 4.28
N ARG A 68 10.95 -0.76 3.66
CA ARG A 68 10.95 -0.43 2.21
C ARG A 68 11.78 0.81 1.88
N ILE A 69 11.92 1.74 2.82
CA ILE A 69 12.77 2.91 2.63
C ILE A 69 14.22 2.48 2.44
N TYR A 70 14.70 1.52 3.24
CA TYR A 70 16.07 1.01 3.11
C TYR A 70 16.30 0.25 1.80
N ASP A 71 15.29 -0.47 1.28
CA ASP A 71 15.42 -1.10 -0.05
C ASP A 71 15.70 -0.05 -1.12
N ILE A 72 15.00 1.08 -1.07
CA ILE A 72 15.17 2.18 -2.04
C ILE A 72 16.50 2.88 -1.82
N THR A 73 16.80 3.30 -0.58
CA THR A 73 18.02 4.07 -0.30
C THR A 73 19.28 3.28 -0.59
N ASN A 74 19.34 1.99 -0.24
CA ASN A 74 20.55 1.18 -0.44
C ASN A 74 20.85 0.98 -1.93
N VAL A 75 19.82 0.85 -2.78
CA VAL A 75 20.00 0.73 -4.23
C VAL A 75 20.47 2.07 -4.82
N LEU A 76 19.83 3.18 -4.45
CA LEU A 76 20.20 4.50 -4.96
C LEU A 76 21.60 4.93 -4.49
N GLU A 77 21.97 4.60 -3.24
CA GLU A 77 23.31 4.80 -2.69
C GLU A 77 24.33 3.90 -3.38
N GLY A 78 24.00 2.63 -3.61
CA GLY A 78 24.87 1.66 -4.30
C GLY A 78 25.17 2.02 -5.75
N ILE A 79 24.25 2.72 -6.43
CA ILE A 79 24.44 3.26 -7.78
C ILE A 79 25.13 4.65 -7.73
N GLY A 80 25.20 5.27 -6.55
CA GLY A 80 25.86 6.56 -6.35
C GLY A 80 25.02 7.77 -6.77
N LEU A 81 23.68 7.64 -6.81
CA LEU A 81 22.77 8.76 -7.11
C LEU A 81 22.45 9.61 -5.87
N ILE A 82 22.56 9.02 -4.69
CA ILE A 82 22.34 9.71 -3.42
C ILE A 82 23.47 9.41 -2.45
N GLU A 83 23.61 10.28 -1.47
CA GLU A 83 24.49 10.05 -0.33
C GLU A 83 23.80 10.31 1.00
N LYS A 84 24.33 9.72 2.06
CA LYS A 84 23.80 9.88 3.40
C LYS A 84 24.36 11.15 4.04
N LYS A 85 23.50 12.13 4.27
CA LYS A 85 23.85 13.37 4.96
C LYS A 85 23.84 13.21 6.48
N SER A 86 22.86 12.49 7.02
CA SER A 86 22.76 12.19 8.46
C SER A 86 21.93 10.93 8.73
N LYS A 87 21.77 10.55 10.01
CA LYS A 87 21.05 9.31 10.39
C LYS A 87 19.64 9.20 9.77
N ASN A 88 18.94 10.32 9.56
CA ASN A 88 17.60 10.36 9.00
C ASN A 88 17.50 11.21 7.73
N SER A 89 18.61 11.56 7.09
CA SER A 89 18.60 12.46 5.93
C SER A 89 19.54 11.97 4.84
N ILE A 90 19.05 12.02 3.61
CA ILE A 90 19.80 11.74 2.38
C ILE A 90 19.82 12.98 1.50
N GLN A 91 20.80 13.06 0.62
CA GLN A 91 20.93 14.16 -0.33
C GLN A 91 21.15 13.62 -1.74
N TRP A 92 20.60 14.32 -2.74
CA TRP A 92 21.00 14.16 -4.14
C TRP A 92 22.50 14.45 -4.29
N LYS A 93 23.19 13.54 -4.97
CA LYS A 93 24.58 13.73 -5.35
C LYS A 93 24.70 14.55 -6.63
#